data_AF-A0A535UAG0-F1
#
_entry.id   AF-A0A535UAG0-F1
#
_cell.length_a   1.000
_cell.length_b   1.000
_cell.length_c   1.000
_cell.angle_alpha   90.00
_cell.angle_beta   90.00
_cell.angle_gamma   90.00
#
_symmetry.space_group_name_H-M   'P 1'
#
loop_
_entity.id
_entity.type
_entity.pdbx_description
1 polymer ?
#
loop_
_entity_poly.entity_id
_entity_poly.type
_entity_poly.pdbx_seq_one_letter_code
_entity_poly.pdbx_strand_id
1 'polypeptide(L)'
;MNVGFLANIGGGPLRPVLIAFALIAMVLAIGIWIMEFSGWTISRHGFVRNNVPWNATTIALIAVSAAIYIAGRPIQLQFVPGIGGFNPTLSLAPILSVLFGLPGAIGVTFSMPIGDAISGALTLGSVAGFLSHTFVTWLPYKLVRTPNWKYPSAIASYYLWAIIVGPIIHSIVIPGWLDFTHVVPTAVAWGIVTPAILLNHGLTSAVVGAILIPILYPIVKARGLYWKDRYQPGAETAKVRPVTSSPA
;
A
#
# COMPACT_ATOMS: atom_id res chain seq x y z
N MET A 1 -17.89 -12.01 -24.84
CA MET A 1 -18.31 -10.83 -24.05
C MET A 1 -18.80 -9.76 -25.00
N ASN A 2 -20.04 -9.29 -24.85
CA ASN A 2 -20.62 -8.26 -25.71
C ASN A 2 -19.94 -6.92 -25.42
N VAL A 3 -19.21 -6.37 -26.39
CA VAL A 3 -18.39 -5.15 -26.26
C VAL A 3 -19.26 -3.93 -25.90
N GLY A 4 -20.53 -3.93 -26.29
CA GLY A 4 -21.49 -2.87 -25.96
C GLY A 4 -21.86 -2.79 -24.47
N PHE A 5 -21.83 -3.92 -23.75
CA PHE A 5 -22.09 -3.92 -22.30
C PHE A 5 -20.94 -3.25 -21.53
N LEU A 6 -19.68 -3.55 -21.89
CA LEU A 6 -18.51 -2.92 -21.27
C LEU A 6 -18.40 -1.42 -21.61
N ALA A 7 -18.80 -1.01 -22.81
CA ALA A 7 -18.82 0.39 -23.22
C ALA A 7 -19.78 1.25 -22.37
N ASN A 8 -20.92 0.68 -21.93
CA ASN A 8 -21.89 1.38 -21.10
C ASN A 8 -21.48 1.50 -19.63
N ILE A 9 -20.60 0.63 -19.11
CA ILE A 9 -20.16 0.67 -17.70
C ILE A 9 -19.34 1.93 -17.38
N GLY A 10 -18.58 2.44 -18.35
CA GLY A 10 -17.74 3.63 -18.17
C GLY A 10 -18.35 4.95 -18.63
N GLY A 11 -19.50 4.94 -19.31
CA GLY A 11 -20.11 6.12 -19.93
C GLY A 11 -21.09 6.90 -19.04
N GLY A 12 -21.20 6.57 -17.76
CA GLY A 12 -22.18 7.16 -16.85
C GLY A 12 -21.86 8.61 -16.43
N PRO A 13 -22.85 9.34 -15.88
CA PRO A 13 -22.67 10.73 -15.44
C PRO A 13 -21.64 10.91 -14.33
N LEU A 14 -21.28 9.83 -13.63
CA LEU A 14 -20.26 9.82 -12.58
C LEU A 14 -18.82 9.77 -13.12
N ARG A 15 -18.61 9.45 -14.41
CA ARG A 15 -17.27 9.27 -15.00
C ARG A 15 -16.36 10.49 -14.78
N PRO A 16 -16.77 11.74 -15.06
CA PRO A 16 -15.90 12.90 -14.83
C PRO A 16 -15.55 13.09 -13.35
N VAL A 17 -16.48 12.78 -12.45
CA VAL A 17 -16.28 12.85 -10.99
C VAL A 17 -15.26 11.82 -10.53
N LEU A 18 -15.34 10.58 -11.05
CA LEU A 18 -14.39 9.51 -10.72
C LEU A 18 -12.98 9.80 -11.25
N ILE A 19 -12.87 10.37 -12.45
CA ILE A 19 -11.59 10.84 -12.99
C ILE A 19 -11.03 11.98 -12.12
N ALA A 20 -11.85 12.98 -11.78
CA ALA A 20 -11.42 14.09 -10.92
C ALA A 20 -10.93 13.58 -9.56
N PHE A 21 -11.67 12.64 -8.95
CA PHE A 21 -11.26 11.98 -7.72
C PHE A 21 -9.91 11.26 -7.87
N ALA A 22 -9.73 10.51 -8.97
CA ALA A 22 -8.48 9.82 -9.24
C ALA A 22 -7.29 10.79 -9.31
N LEU A 23 -7.42 11.90 -10.05
CA LEU A 23 -6.37 12.91 -10.18
C LEU A 23 -6.06 13.60 -8.84
N ILE A 24 -7.08 13.96 -8.06
CA ILE A 24 -6.90 14.52 -6.72
C ILE A 24 -6.18 13.53 -5.82
N ALA A 25 -6.55 12.24 -5.87
CA ALA A 25 -5.90 11.20 -5.10
C ALA A 25 -4.42 11.01 -5.52
N MET A 26 -4.07 11.12 -6.81
CA MET A 26 -2.67 11.10 -7.24
C MET A 26 -1.87 12.25 -6.64
N VAL A 27 -2.41 13.47 -6.66
CA VAL A 27 -1.77 14.64 -6.04
C VAL A 27 -1.63 14.45 -4.53
N LEU A 28 -2.65 13.90 -3.87
CA LEU A 28 -2.61 13.53 -2.46
C LEU A 28 -1.53 12.49 -2.16
N ALA A 29 -1.38 11.46 -2.99
CA ALA A 29 -0.35 10.44 -2.83
C ALA A 29 1.06 11.05 -2.89
N ILE A 30 1.30 11.96 -3.85
CA ILE A 30 2.55 12.71 -3.94
C ILE A 30 2.78 13.55 -2.68
N GLY A 31 1.76 14.30 -2.25
CA GLY A 31 1.83 15.11 -1.03
C GLY A 31 2.11 14.29 0.22
N ILE A 32 1.50 13.11 0.35
CA ILE A 32 1.74 12.16 1.44
C ILE A 32 3.22 11.75 1.46
N TRP A 33 3.78 11.34 0.33
CA TRP A 33 5.18 10.90 0.30
C TRP A 33 6.16 12.05 0.53
N ILE A 34 5.92 13.23 -0.04
CA ILE A 34 6.75 14.43 0.26
C ILE A 34 6.73 14.70 1.76
N MET A 35 5.55 14.67 2.39
CA MET A 35 5.41 14.86 3.82
C MET A 35 6.18 13.79 4.62
N GLU A 36 5.98 12.50 4.33
CA GLU A 36 6.65 11.41 5.04
C GLU A 36 8.17 11.46 4.89
N PHE A 37 8.69 11.75 3.69
CA PHE A 37 10.14 11.89 3.47
C PHE A 37 10.72 13.15 4.10
N SER A 38 9.93 14.23 4.24
CA SER A 38 10.34 15.43 4.99
C SER A 38 10.42 15.22 6.52
N GLY A 39 10.11 14.01 6.99
CA GLY A 39 10.13 13.65 8.41
C GLY A 39 8.85 14.04 9.16
N TRP A 40 7.79 14.39 8.44
CA TRP A 40 6.49 14.76 8.99
C TRP A 40 5.44 13.70 8.69
N THR A 41 4.39 13.67 9.48
CA THR A 41 3.24 12.79 9.26
C THR A 41 1.98 13.38 9.86
N ILE A 42 0.84 12.92 9.36
CA ILE A 42 -0.46 13.15 9.98
C ILE A 42 -0.64 12.18 11.17
N SER A 43 -1.09 12.73 12.29
CA SER A 43 -1.57 12.03 13.47
C SER A 43 -2.98 12.54 13.82
N ARG A 44 -3.61 11.95 14.83
CA ARG A 44 -4.92 12.42 15.33
C ARG A 44 -4.91 13.85 15.86
N HIS A 45 -3.75 14.31 16.32
CA HIS A 45 -3.54 15.65 16.87
C HIS A 45 -2.98 16.64 15.83
N GLY A 46 -2.99 16.28 14.54
CA GLY A 46 -2.46 17.12 13.45
C GLY A 46 -1.11 16.64 12.92
N PHE A 47 -0.31 17.57 12.40
CA PHE A 47 1.00 17.29 11.82
C PHE A 47 2.05 17.11 12.92
N VAL A 48 2.70 15.94 12.94
CA VAL A 48 3.75 15.59 13.91
C VAL A 48 4.97 15.05 13.19
N ARG A 49 6.12 15.02 13.87
CA ARG A 49 7.32 14.35 13.35
C ARG A 49 7.08 12.84 13.29
N ASN A 50 7.49 12.20 12.19
CA ASN A 50 7.32 10.75 12.04
C ASN A 50 8.33 9.94 12.87
N ASN A 51 9.46 10.54 13.23
CA ASN A 51 10.53 9.99 14.07
C ASN A 51 11.10 8.66 13.56
N VAL A 52 11.06 8.41 12.25
CA VAL A 52 11.59 7.17 11.69
C VAL A 52 13.11 7.20 11.80
N PRO A 53 13.75 6.23 12.49
CA PRO A 53 15.20 6.15 12.56
C PRO A 53 15.71 5.62 11.22
N TRP A 54 16.41 6.46 10.46
CA TRP A 54 17.06 6.08 9.19
C TRP A 54 18.36 5.29 9.44
N ASN A 55 18.23 4.14 10.10
CA ASN A 55 19.34 3.24 10.41
C ASN A 55 19.32 2.00 9.49
N ALA A 56 20.36 1.17 9.60
CA ALA A 56 20.53 -0.04 8.78
C ALA A 56 19.29 -0.96 8.81
N THR A 57 18.65 -1.13 9.96
CA THR A 57 17.44 -1.96 10.08
C THR A 57 16.26 -1.38 9.29
N THR A 58 16.07 -0.06 9.29
CA THR A 58 15.02 0.59 8.50
C THR A 58 15.26 0.41 7.01
N ILE A 59 16.49 0.65 6.54
CA ILE A 59 16.86 0.47 5.13
C ILE A 59 16.70 -1.00 4.71
N ALA A 60 17.11 -1.95 5.56
CA ALA A 60 16.94 -3.38 5.32
C ALA A 60 15.45 -3.77 5.22
N LEU A 61 14.58 -3.24 6.08
CA LEU A 61 13.14 -3.51 5.98
C LEU A 61 12.53 -2.95 4.70
N ILE A 62 12.95 -1.77 4.23
CA ILE A 62 12.53 -1.22 2.94
C ILE A 62 12.93 -2.18 1.82
N ALA A 63 14.21 -2.57 1.78
CA ALA A 63 14.76 -3.44 0.74
C ALA A 63 14.10 -4.83 0.73
N VAL A 64 13.94 -5.46 1.89
CA VAL A 64 13.29 -6.77 2.01
C VAL A 64 11.82 -6.69 1.64
N SER A 65 11.10 -5.63 2.06
CA SER A 65 9.70 -5.46 1.68
C SER A 65 9.55 -5.31 0.17
N ALA A 66 10.42 -4.51 -0.46
CA ALA A 66 10.46 -4.34 -1.91
C ALA A 66 10.78 -5.67 -2.63
N ALA A 67 11.81 -6.37 -2.16
CA ALA A 67 12.28 -7.61 -2.78
C ALA A 67 11.21 -8.72 -2.72
N ILE A 68 10.64 -8.97 -1.55
CA ILE A 68 9.59 -10.00 -1.38
C ILE A 68 8.36 -9.64 -2.22
N TYR A 69 7.98 -8.36 -2.22
CA TYR A 69 6.82 -7.91 -2.96
C TYR A 69 6.99 -8.10 -4.47
N ILE A 70 8.12 -7.67 -5.06
CA ILE A 70 8.41 -7.88 -6.49
C ILE A 70 8.56 -9.36 -6.80
N ALA A 71 9.33 -10.11 -5.99
CA ALA A 71 9.64 -11.52 -6.26
C ALA A 71 8.40 -12.41 -6.29
N GLY A 72 7.37 -12.07 -5.52
CA GLY A 72 6.11 -12.81 -5.54
C GLY A 72 5.15 -12.41 -6.68
N ARG A 73 5.33 -11.26 -7.34
CA ARG A 73 4.40 -10.80 -8.39
C ARG A 73 4.18 -11.80 -9.54
N PRO A 74 5.18 -12.60 -9.99
CA PRO A 74 4.95 -13.62 -11.01
C PRO A 74 4.00 -14.75 -10.56
N ILE A 75 3.79 -14.93 -9.25
CA ILE A 75 2.88 -15.93 -8.69
C ILE A 75 1.45 -15.40 -8.82
N GLN A 76 0.84 -15.58 -10.00
CA GLN A 76 -0.54 -15.20 -10.25
C GLN A 76 -1.28 -16.23 -11.10
N LEU A 77 -2.54 -16.45 -10.75
CA LEU A 77 -3.49 -17.13 -11.61
C LEU A 77 -4.15 -16.09 -12.52
N GLN A 78 -3.69 -15.99 -13.77
CA GLN A 78 -4.14 -14.95 -14.68
C GLN A 78 -5.53 -15.27 -15.27
N PHE A 79 -6.52 -14.44 -14.94
CA PHE A 79 -7.87 -14.56 -15.52
C PHE A 79 -7.97 -13.86 -16.88
N VAL A 80 -7.31 -12.70 -17.01
CA VAL A 80 -7.26 -11.92 -18.24
C VAL A 80 -5.81 -11.67 -18.65
N PRO A 81 -5.37 -12.12 -19.84
CA PRO A 81 -4.04 -11.83 -20.35
C PRO A 81 -3.76 -10.32 -20.34
N GLY A 82 -2.59 -9.91 -19.84
CA GLY A 82 -2.15 -8.52 -19.77
C GLY A 82 -2.77 -7.63 -18.67
N ILE A 83 -3.93 -7.96 -18.10
CA ILE A 83 -4.58 -7.15 -17.03
C ILE A 83 -4.33 -7.74 -15.63
N GLY A 84 -4.05 -9.05 -15.57
CA GLY A 84 -3.73 -9.77 -14.35
C GLY A 84 -4.90 -10.63 -13.86
N GLY A 85 -4.63 -11.44 -12.84
CA GLY A 85 -5.65 -12.25 -12.17
C GLY A 85 -5.35 -12.38 -10.69
N PHE A 86 -5.74 -13.47 -10.06
CA PHE A 86 -5.58 -13.66 -8.61
C PHE A 86 -4.11 -13.77 -8.23
N ASN A 87 -3.59 -12.80 -7.48
CA ASN A 87 -2.21 -12.74 -7.06
C ASN A 87 -2.09 -12.64 -5.52
N PRO A 88 -1.72 -13.74 -4.83
CA PRO A 88 -1.57 -13.75 -3.37
C PRO A 88 -0.54 -12.75 -2.85
N THR A 89 0.49 -12.42 -3.61
CA THR A 89 1.55 -11.49 -3.19
C THR A 89 1.03 -10.06 -3.03
N LEU A 90 -0.04 -9.67 -3.73
CA LEU A 90 -0.61 -8.33 -3.59
C LEU A 90 -1.13 -8.05 -2.17
N SER A 91 -1.49 -9.10 -1.42
CA SER A 91 -1.85 -9.01 -0.01
C SER A 91 -0.69 -8.59 0.91
N LEU A 92 0.56 -8.77 0.48
CA LEU A 92 1.72 -8.40 1.28
C LEU A 92 1.82 -6.87 1.43
N ALA A 93 1.20 -6.09 0.55
CA ALA A 93 1.21 -4.64 0.63
C ALA A 93 0.67 -4.13 1.98
N PRO A 94 -0.59 -4.41 2.36
CA PRO A 94 -1.09 -4.01 3.68
C PRO A 94 -0.37 -4.75 4.82
N ILE A 95 0.01 -6.02 4.65
CA ILE A 95 0.64 -6.81 5.71
C ILE A 95 1.99 -6.21 6.14
N LEU A 96 2.88 -5.98 5.18
CA LEU A 96 4.22 -5.42 5.44
C LEU A 96 4.12 -3.99 5.95
N SER A 97 3.14 -3.21 5.47
CA SER A 97 2.90 -1.85 5.94
C SER A 97 2.42 -1.81 7.40
N VAL A 98 1.58 -2.76 7.82
CA VAL A 98 1.13 -2.87 9.21
C VAL A 98 2.26 -3.34 10.13
N LEU A 99 3.06 -4.30 9.69
CA LEU A 99 4.12 -4.92 10.50
C LEU A 99 5.38 -4.06 10.59
N PHE A 100 5.84 -3.50 9.48
CA PHE A 100 7.08 -2.72 9.38
C PHE A 100 6.86 -1.21 9.30
N GLY A 101 5.61 -0.76 9.23
CA GLY A 101 5.29 0.66 9.29
C GLY A 101 5.63 1.40 8.00
N LEU A 102 6.17 2.61 8.15
CA LEU A 102 6.63 3.42 7.02
C LEU A 102 7.70 2.70 6.16
N PRO A 103 8.71 2.00 6.74
CA PRO A 103 9.62 1.16 5.97
C PRO A 103 8.93 0.14 5.07
N GLY A 104 7.91 -0.57 5.59
CA GLY A 104 7.14 -1.53 4.80
C GLY A 104 6.33 -0.86 3.69
N ALA A 105 5.70 0.28 4.00
CA ALA A 105 4.92 1.04 3.03
C ALA A 105 5.78 1.61 1.90
N ILE A 106 6.95 2.19 2.23
CA ILE A 106 7.92 2.67 1.23
C ILE A 106 8.40 1.51 0.37
N GLY A 107 8.87 0.43 1.01
CA GLY A 107 9.40 -0.73 0.31
C GLY A 107 8.43 -1.27 -0.71
N VAL A 108 7.17 -1.51 -0.32
CA VAL A 108 6.16 -2.01 -1.25
C VAL A 108 5.82 -0.98 -2.33
N THR A 109 5.46 0.26 -1.96
CA THR A 109 4.98 1.25 -2.94
C THR A 109 6.05 1.59 -3.97
N PHE A 110 7.29 1.89 -3.54
CA PHE A 110 8.38 2.27 -4.44
C PHE A 110 8.97 1.09 -5.21
N SER A 111 8.70 -0.15 -4.79
CA SER A 111 9.07 -1.32 -5.58
C SER A 111 8.25 -1.48 -6.85
N MET A 112 7.05 -0.89 -6.93
CA MET A 112 6.16 -1.03 -8.10
C MET A 112 6.82 -0.58 -9.42
N PRO A 113 7.29 0.67 -9.56
CA PRO A 113 7.94 1.11 -10.79
C PRO A 113 9.25 0.35 -11.05
N ILE A 114 9.97 -0.08 -10.01
CA ILE A 114 11.18 -0.89 -10.15
C ILE A 114 10.85 -2.27 -10.75
N GLY A 115 9.83 -2.95 -10.23
CA GLY A 115 9.39 -4.25 -10.74
C GLY A 115 8.84 -4.16 -12.17
N ASP A 116 8.14 -3.08 -12.50
CA ASP A 116 7.68 -2.84 -13.86
C ASP A 116 8.86 -2.56 -14.81
N ALA A 117 9.89 -1.82 -14.37
CA ALA A 117 11.10 -1.60 -15.15
C ALA A 117 11.88 -2.91 -15.40
N ILE A 118 12.06 -3.74 -14.37
CA ILE A 118 12.75 -5.04 -14.48
C ILE A 118 12.02 -5.99 -15.44
N SER A 119 10.69 -5.97 -15.44
CA SER A 119 9.88 -6.82 -16.33
C SER A 119 9.69 -6.25 -17.74
N GLY A 120 10.18 -5.03 -18.02
CA GLY A 120 9.94 -4.33 -19.29
C GLY A 120 8.52 -3.80 -19.46
N ALA A 121 7.72 -3.77 -18.39
CA ALA A 121 6.31 -3.35 -18.39
C ALA A 121 6.10 -1.91 -17.88
N LEU A 122 7.18 -1.12 -17.74
CA LEU A 122 7.10 0.27 -17.28
C LEU A 122 6.37 1.14 -18.32
N THR A 123 5.18 1.61 -17.96
CA THR A 123 4.31 2.42 -18.83
C THR A 123 3.70 3.60 -18.07
N LEU A 124 2.91 4.44 -18.74
CA LEU A 124 2.07 5.43 -18.07
C LEU A 124 1.08 4.79 -17.07
N GLY A 125 0.72 3.52 -17.25
CA GLY A 125 -0.07 2.75 -16.28
C GLY A 125 0.69 2.48 -14.98
N SER A 126 2.03 2.38 -15.03
CA SER A 126 2.87 2.17 -13.84
C SER A 126 2.85 3.36 -12.90
N VAL A 127 2.68 4.59 -13.41
CA VAL A 127 2.47 5.78 -12.56
C VAL A 127 1.19 5.63 -11.76
N ALA A 128 0.13 5.13 -12.40
CA ALA A 128 -1.14 4.85 -11.74
C ALA A 128 -0.98 3.80 -10.65
N GLY A 129 -0.33 2.67 -10.98
CA GLY A 129 -0.04 1.60 -10.05
C GLY A 129 0.74 2.09 -8.84
N PHE A 130 1.86 2.78 -9.07
CA PHE A 130 2.73 3.34 -8.04
C PHE A 130 2.00 4.30 -7.10
N LEU A 131 1.41 5.38 -7.62
CA LEU A 131 0.81 6.42 -6.79
C LEU A 131 -0.44 5.91 -6.08
N SER A 132 -1.25 5.12 -6.76
CA SER A 132 -2.43 4.50 -6.16
C SER A 132 -2.06 3.47 -5.09
N HIS A 133 -0.89 2.81 -5.21
CA HIS A 133 -0.42 1.84 -4.20
C HIS A 133 -0.18 2.47 -2.84
N THR A 134 0.03 3.78 -2.79
CA THR A 134 0.09 4.56 -1.55
C THR A 134 -1.12 4.28 -0.66
N PHE A 135 -2.33 4.17 -1.23
CA PHE A 135 -3.53 3.99 -0.42
C PHE A 135 -3.66 2.58 0.16
N VAL A 136 -3.09 1.56 -0.49
CA VAL A 136 -3.11 0.18 0.03
C VAL A 136 -1.97 -0.10 1.02
N THR A 137 -0.99 0.80 1.14
CA THR A 137 0.13 0.67 2.08
C THR A 137 0.06 1.68 3.21
N TRP A 138 -0.11 2.97 2.89
CA TRP A 138 -0.09 4.06 3.85
C TRP A 138 -1.31 4.06 4.78
N LEU A 139 -2.52 3.83 4.26
CA LEU A 139 -3.72 3.75 5.09
C LEU A 139 -3.62 2.64 6.16
N PRO A 140 -3.30 1.37 5.81
CA PRO A 140 -3.20 0.34 6.84
C PRO A 140 -2.02 0.58 7.79
N TYR A 141 -0.89 1.11 7.32
CA TYR A 141 0.20 1.54 8.19
C TYR A 141 -0.29 2.53 9.27
N LYS A 142 -1.01 3.59 8.88
CA LYS A 142 -1.43 4.66 9.80
C LYS A 142 -2.62 4.28 10.67
N LEU A 143 -3.62 3.66 10.07
CA LEU A 143 -4.95 3.56 10.65
C LEU A 143 -5.20 2.23 11.35
N VAL A 144 -4.40 1.20 11.06
CA VAL A 144 -4.43 -0.06 11.84
C VAL A 144 -3.72 0.15 13.17
N ARG A 145 -4.51 0.12 14.25
CA ARG A 145 -4.01 0.41 15.61
C ARG A 145 -3.11 -0.70 16.15
N THR A 146 -3.42 -1.95 15.86
CA THR A 146 -2.60 -3.08 16.30
C THR A 146 -2.85 -4.27 15.37
N PRO A 147 -1.82 -5.04 14.99
CA PRO A 147 -1.96 -6.32 14.30
C PRO A 147 -2.20 -7.51 15.25
N ASN A 148 -2.46 -7.27 16.55
CA ASN A 148 -2.73 -8.36 17.47
C ASN A 148 -4.17 -8.89 17.33
N TRP A 149 -4.33 -9.97 16.58
CA TRP A 149 -5.63 -10.58 16.27
C TRP A 149 -6.30 -11.31 17.42
N LYS A 150 -5.70 -11.30 18.63
CA LYS A 150 -6.42 -11.65 19.86
C LYS A 150 -7.55 -10.65 20.17
N TYR A 151 -7.49 -9.44 19.62
CA TYR A 151 -8.51 -8.41 19.80
C TYR A 151 -9.40 -8.28 18.55
N PRO A 152 -10.72 -8.45 18.65
CA PRO A 152 -11.63 -8.28 17.51
C PRO A 152 -11.55 -6.89 16.86
N SER A 153 -11.27 -5.85 17.66
CA SER A 153 -11.08 -4.49 17.16
C SER A 153 -9.85 -4.34 16.25
N ALA A 154 -8.81 -5.16 16.45
CA ALA A 154 -7.63 -5.22 15.59
C ALA A 154 -7.98 -5.80 14.21
N ILE A 155 -8.76 -6.87 14.20
CA ILE A 155 -9.26 -7.53 12.99
C ILE A 155 -10.16 -6.55 12.23
N ALA A 156 -11.17 -5.96 12.90
CA ALA A 156 -12.07 -4.99 12.29
C ALA A 156 -11.31 -3.78 11.71
N SER A 157 -10.31 -3.26 12.43
CA SER A 157 -9.48 -2.16 11.96
C SER A 157 -8.65 -2.54 10.72
N TYR A 158 -8.11 -3.76 10.67
CA TYR A 158 -7.39 -4.25 9.50
C TYR A 158 -8.33 -4.38 8.30
N TYR A 159 -9.50 -5.02 8.47
CA TYR A 159 -10.46 -5.19 7.39
C TYR A 159 -10.99 -3.87 6.85
N LEU A 160 -11.31 -2.91 7.73
CA LEU A 160 -11.78 -1.60 7.29
C LEU A 160 -10.75 -0.89 6.41
N TRP A 161 -9.49 -0.80 6.85
CA TRP A 161 -8.50 0.03 6.15
C TRP A 161 -7.75 -0.70 5.05
N ALA A 162 -7.37 -1.97 5.26
CA ALA A 162 -6.57 -2.75 4.32
C ALA A 162 -7.39 -3.46 3.24
N ILE A 163 -8.65 -3.82 3.52
CA ILE A 163 -9.46 -4.68 2.65
C ILE A 163 -10.61 -3.92 1.99
N ILE A 164 -11.14 -2.90 2.67
CA ILE A 164 -12.27 -2.11 2.17
C ILE A 164 -11.77 -0.76 1.63
N VAL A 165 -11.35 0.16 2.51
CA VAL A 165 -11.09 1.56 2.13
C VAL A 165 -9.93 1.69 1.16
N GLY A 166 -8.76 1.10 1.47
CA GLY A 166 -7.59 1.15 0.59
C GLY A 166 -7.87 0.59 -0.80
N PRO A 167 -8.38 -0.65 -0.92
CA PRO A 167 -8.70 -1.25 -2.22
C PRO A 167 -9.79 -0.50 -3.00
N ILE A 168 -10.82 0.07 -2.34
CA ILE A 168 -11.84 0.89 -3.02
C ILE A 168 -11.19 2.12 -3.66
N ILE A 169 -10.40 2.88 -2.90
CA ILE A 169 -9.68 4.04 -3.44
C ILE A 169 -8.78 3.59 -4.58
N HIS A 170 -8.01 2.51 -4.38
CA HIS A 170 -7.11 1.97 -5.39
C HIS A 170 -7.81 1.59 -6.71
N SER A 171 -9.00 0.99 -6.60
CA SER A 171 -9.85 0.56 -7.71
C SER A 171 -10.54 1.68 -8.48
N ILE A 172 -10.55 2.90 -7.93
CA ILE A 172 -11.04 4.10 -8.61
C ILE A 172 -9.86 4.84 -9.24
N VAL A 173 -8.77 4.97 -8.49
CA VAL A 173 -7.62 5.81 -8.87
C VAL A 173 -6.89 5.24 -10.08
N ILE A 174 -6.66 3.92 -10.16
CA ILE A 174 -5.99 3.32 -11.33
C ILE A 174 -6.86 3.47 -12.59
N PRO A 175 -8.12 2.98 -12.63
CA PRO A 175 -8.99 3.13 -13.79
C PRO A 175 -9.22 4.58 -14.20
N GLY A 176 -9.40 5.49 -13.24
CA GLY A 176 -9.59 6.91 -13.52
C GLY A 176 -8.37 7.54 -14.21
N TRP A 177 -7.16 7.17 -13.80
CA TRP A 177 -5.94 7.59 -14.49
C TRP A 177 -5.82 6.98 -15.88
N LEU A 178 -6.07 5.68 -16.02
CA LEU A 178 -5.98 4.98 -17.31
C LEU A 178 -7.00 5.52 -18.33
N ASP A 179 -8.20 5.85 -17.87
CA ASP A 179 -9.26 6.47 -18.68
C ASP A 179 -8.88 7.91 -19.08
N PHE A 180 -8.37 8.69 -18.13
CA PHE A 180 -7.90 10.07 -18.39
C PHE A 180 -6.76 10.14 -19.39
N THR A 181 -5.79 9.23 -19.28
CA THR A 181 -4.61 9.18 -20.16
C THR A 181 -4.85 8.40 -21.46
N HIS A 182 -6.04 7.80 -21.61
CA HIS A 182 -6.42 6.98 -22.76
C HIS A 182 -5.45 5.81 -23.06
N VAL A 183 -4.75 5.31 -22.03
CA VAL A 183 -3.81 4.18 -22.16
C VAL A 183 -4.55 2.88 -22.52
N VAL A 184 -5.78 2.72 -22.04
CA VAL A 184 -6.67 1.61 -22.41
C VAL A 184 -8.07 2.15 -22.69
N PRO A 185 -8.92 1.42 -23.42
CA PRO A 185 -10.31 1.82 -23.61
C PRO A 185 -11.03 2.00 -22.27
N THR A 186 -11.89 3.01 -22.17
CA THR A 186 -12.71 3.32 -20.97
C THR A 186 -13.45 2.09 -20.43
N ALA A 187 -13.99 1.29 -21.34
CA ALA A 187 -14.66 0.03 -21.05
C ALA A 187 -13.76 -1.00 -20.32
N VAL A 188 -12.48 -1.04 -20.67
CA VAL A 188 -11.48 -1.93 -20.05
C VAL A 188 -11.07 -1.39 -18.69
N ALA A 189 -10.79 -0.08 -18.59
CA ALA A 189 -10.43 0.56 -17.33
C ALA A 189 -11.49 0.32 -16.25
N TRP A 190 -12.75 0.67 -16.52
CA TRP A 190 -13.81 0.58 -15.51
C TRP A 190 -14.44 -0.82 -15.44
N GLY A 191 -14.59 -1.52 -16.57
CA GLY A 191 -15.28 -2.80 -16.61
C GLY A 191 -14.43 -4.02 -16.26
N ILE A 192 -13.09 -3.93 -16.40
CA ILE A 192 -12.17 -5.05 -16.15
C ILE A 192 -11.17 -4.72 -15.04
N VAL A 193 -10.51 -3.56 -15.11
CA VAL A 193 -9.44 -3.22 -14.15
C VAL A 193 -10.01 -2.97 -12.75
N THR A 194 -11.13 -2.23 -12.62
CA THR A 194 -11.78 -2.00 -11.31
C THR A 194 -12.10 -3.30 -10.54
N PRO A 195 -12.87 -4.27 -11.08
CA PRO A 195 -13.18 -5.50 -10.36
C PRO A 195 -11.94 -6.37 -10.13
N ALA A 196 -11.00 -6.42 -11.07
CA ALA A 196 -9.74 -7.16 -10.89
C ALA A 196 -8.94 -6.61 -9.70
N ILE A 197 -8.87 -5.29 -9.53
CA ILE A 197 -8.23 -4.65 -8.38
C ILE A 197 -8.96 -5.00 -7.08
N LEU A 198 -10.29 -4.90 -7.04
CA LEU A 198 -11.06 -5.20 -5.82
C LEU A 198 -10.89 -6.66 -5.38
N LEU A 199 -10.85 -7.61 -6.31
CA LEU A 199 -10.59 -9.01 -6.01
C LEU A 199 -9.15 -9.21 -5.48
N ASN A 200 -8.17 -8.59 -6.12
CA ASN A 200 -6.78 -8.75 -5.75
C ASN A 200 -6.43 -8.06 -4.43
N HIS A 201 -6.73 -6.78 -4.29
CA HIS A 201 -6.35 -6.02 -3.11
C HIS A 201 -7.36 -6.14 -1.97
N GLY A 202 -8.63 -6.45 -2.25
CA GLY A 202 -9.65 -6.73 -1.24
C GLY A 202 -9.67 -8.19 -0.83
N LEU A 203 -10.23 -9.07 -1.68
CA LEU A 203 -10.48 -10.47 -1.33
C LEU A 203 -9.19 -11.24 -1.00
N THR A 204 -8.14 -11.09 -1.80
CA THR A 204 -6.88 -11.80 -1.55
C THR A 204 -6.22 -11.33 -0.26
N SER A 205 -6.25 -10.03 0.03
CA SER A 205 -5.77 -9.47 1.30
C SER A 205 -6.60 -9.93 2.50
N ALA A 206 -7.89 -10.20 2.31
CA ALA A 206 -8.75 -10.77 3.34
C ALA A 206 -8.34 -12.19 3.72
N VAL A 207 -8.13 -13.04 2.72
CA VAL A 207 -7.78 -14.45 2.97
C VAL A 207 -6.34 -14.57 3.45
N VAL A 208 -5.38 -13.99 2.73
CA VAL A 208 -3.96 -14.14 3.03
C VAL A 208 -3.59 -13.34 4.29
N GLY A 209 -4.14 -12.15 4.47
CA GLY A 209 -3.95 -11.37 5.70
C GLY A 209 -4.43 -12.11 6.94
N ALA A 210 -5.52 -12.89 6.81
CA ALA A 210 -6.04 -13.70 7.90
C ALA A 210 -5.16 -14.85 8.35
N ILE A 211 -4.36 -15.37 7.45
CA ILE A 211 -3.40 -16.42 7.75
C ILE A 211 -2.08 -15.80 8.22
N LEU A 212 -1.57 -14.82 7.48
CA LEU A 212 -0.21 -14.33 7.69
C LEU A 212 -0.06 -13.37 8.87
N ILE A 213 -1.03 -12.49 9.16
CA ILE A 213 -0.86 -11.54 10.28
C ILE A 213 -0.71 -12.26 11.63
N PRO A 214 -1.57 -13.24 12.00
CA PRO A 214 -1.42 -13.98 13.26
C PRO A 214 -0.09 -14.72 13.39
N ILE A 215 0.47 -15.19 12.28
CA ILE A 215 1.75 -15.91 12.24
C ILE A 215 2.93 -14.94 12.30
N LEU A 216 2.94 -13.92 11.45
CA LEU A 216 4.07 -13.03 11.27
C LEU A 216 4.20 -12.02 12.40
N TYR A 217 3.09 -11.50 12.95
CA TYR A 217 3.15 -10.51 14.02
C TYR A 217 4.00 -10.94 15.23
N PRO A 218 3.79 -12.11 15.87
CA PRO A 218 4.62 -12.53 17.00
C PRO A 218 6.09 -12.71 16.61
N ILE A 219 6.38 -13.21 15.41
CA ILE A 219 7.75 -13.39 14.91
C ILE A 219 8.45 -12.04 14.72
N VAL A 220 7.79 -11.10 14.04
CA VAL A 220 8.28 -9.74 13.78
C VAL A 220 8.50 -8.99 15.09
N LYS A 221 7.56 -9.11 16.04
CA LYS A 221 7.68 -8.49 17.36
C LYS A 221 8.81 -9.09 18.18
N ALA A 222 8.95 -10.42 18.22
CA ALA A 222 10.02 -11.11 18.95
C ALA A 222 11.42 -10.75 18.43
N ARG A 223 11.54 -10.43 17.13
CA ARG A 223 12.79 -9.97 16.50
C ARG A 223 13.03 -8.47 16.62
N GLY A 224 12.17 -7.73 17.34
CA GLY A 224 12.28 -6.28 17.49
C GLY A 224 12.07 -5.50 16.18
N LEU A 225 11.42 -6.12 15.19
CA LEU A 225 11.20 -5.51 13.86
C LEU A 225 9.86 -4.76 13.76
N TYR A 226 8.96 -4.95 14.73
CA TYR A 226 7.66 -4.28 14.75
C TYR A 226 7.83 -2.77 14.93
N TRP A 227 7.29 -1.99 14.01
CA TRP A 227 7.63 -0.57 13.91
C TRP A 227 7.19 0.27 15.12
N LYS A 228 6.04 -0.02 15.74
CA LYS A 228 5.57 0.76 16.91
C LYS A 228 6.41 0.56 18.16
N ASP A 229 7.19 -0.51 18.21
CA ASP A 229 8.16 -0.75 19.28
C ASP A 229 9.50 -0.03 19.00
N ARG A 230 9.75 0.36 17.73
CA ARG A 230 10.99 1.02 17.30
C ARG A 230 10.88 2.54 17.25
N TYR A 231 9.73 3.07 16.84
CA TYR A 231 9.48 4.50 16.78
C TYR A 231 7.99 4.83 16.83
N GLN A 232 7.66 6.02 17.32
CA GLN A 232 6.29 6.52 17.36
C GLN A 232 6.21 7.97 16.85
N PRO A 233 5.28 8.28 15.93
CA PRO A 233 5.01 9.64 15.50
C PRO A 233 4.67 10.57 16.67
N GLY A 234 5.33 11.71 16.76
CA GLY A 234 5.09 12.73 17.79
C GLY A 234 5.63 12.40 19.17
N ALA A 235 6.26 11.23 19.38
CA ALA A 235 7.02 10.98 20.60
C ALA A 235 8.29 11.85 20.64
N GLU A 236 8.74 12.26 21.83
CA GLU A 236 10.06 12.86 21.96
C GLU A 236 11.11 11.86 21.48
N THR A 237 11.93 12.23 20.50
CA THR A 237 13.10 11.43 20.12
C THR A 237 13.96 11.24 21.36
N ALA A 238 14.10 10.00 21.83
CA ALA A 238 14.88 9.69 23.01
C ALA A 238 16.28 10.33 22.87
N LYS A 239 16.62 11.28 23.75
CA LYS A 239 17.95 11.88 23.80
C LYS A 239 18.95 10.74 23.99
N VAL A 240 19.86 10.57 23.04
CA VAL A 240 21.02 9.68 23.19
C VAL A 240 21.73 10.15 24.45
N ARG A 241 21.67 9.36 25.54
CA ARG A 241 22.47 9.67 26.73
C ARG A 241 23.94 9.54 26.31
N PRO A 242 24.78 10.57 26.53
CA PRO A 242 26.22 10.43 26.35
C PRO A 242 26.67 9.22 27.16
N VAL A 243 27.46 8.34 26.56
CA VAL A 243 28.16 7.29 27.29
C VAL A 243 29.13 8.00 28.21
N THR A 244 28.76 8.17 29.47
CA THR A 244 29.68 8.64 30.50
C THR A 244 30.72 7.53 30.66
N SER A 245 31.92 7.76 30.12
CA SER A 245 33.09 6.97 30.48
C SER A 245 33.22 7.04 32.00
N SER A 246 33.07 5.90 32.67
CA SER A 246 33.36 5.80 34.10
C SER A 246 34.83 6.18 34.30
N PRO A 247 35.17 7.08 35.24
CA PRO A 247 36.55 7.25 35.62
C PRO A 247 37.06 5.92 36.19
N ALA A 248 38.23 5.51 35.69
CA ALA A 248 38.99 4.37 36.19
C ALA A 248 39.60 4.68 37.56
#